data_AF-A0A1I2ZKL0-F1
#
_entry.id   AF-A0A1I2ZKL0-F1
#
_cell.length_a   1.000
_cell.length_b   1.000
_cell.length_c   1.000
_cell.angle_alpha   90.00
_cell.angle_beta   90.00
_cell.angle_gamma   90.00
#
_symmetry.space_group_name_H-M   'P 1'
#
loop_
_entity.id
_entity.type
_entity.pdbx_description
1 polymer ?
#
loop_
_entity_poly.entity_id
_entity_poly.type
_entity_poly.pdbx_seq_one_letter_code
_entity_poly.pdbx_strand_id
1 'polypeptide(L)'
;MSDILTFDQTYELADMLIRKATKEQLAECARLLALNLAHHQIKQGEIPIDATLASLRSFERNDEHLKLLMEGMLNLIGVLLNVSGDLGQVKH
;
A
#
# COMPACT_ATOMS: atom_id res chain seq x y z
N MET A 1 23.24 0.55 1.25
CA MET A 1 21.97 0.02 1.78
C MET A 1 21.05 1.20 1.93
N SER A 2 19.96 1.15 1.18
CA SER A 2 19.00 2.21 0.89
C SER A 2 18.60 3.03 2.11
N ASP A 3 18.50 4.35 1.92
CA ASP A 3 17.85 5.26 2.87
C ASP A 3 16.49 4.69 3.23
N ILE A 4 16.37 4.15 4.45
CA ILE A 4 15.10 3.67 4.98
C ILE A 4 14.26 4.92 5.18
N LEU A 5 13.22 5.07 4.35
CA LEU A 5 12.25 6.14 4.54
C LEU A 5 11.64 5.98 5.92
N THR A 6 11.56 7.07 6.67
CA THR A 6 10.80 7.07 7.92
C THR A 6 9.33 6.81 7.63
N PHE A 7 8.57 6.43 8.66
CA PHE A 7 7.12 6.31 8.53
C PHE A 7 6.48 7.58 7.95
N ASP A 8 6.89 8.75 8.45
CA ASP A 8 6.38 10.05 7.98
C ASP A 8 6.71 10.30 6.51
N GLN A 9 7.95 10.02 6.08
CA GLN A 9 8.35 10.16 4.68
C GLN A 9 7.59 9.20 3.75
N THR A 10 7.34 7.97 4.21
CA THR A 10 6.56 6.97 3.47
C THR A 10 5.12 7.44 3.34
N TYR A 11 4.54 7.96 4.42
CA TYR A 11 3.18 8.47 4.43
C TYR A 11 3.01 9.69 3.50
N GLU A 12 3.94 10.65 3.56
CA GLU A 12 3.94 11.83 2.68
C GLU A 12 4.08 11.45 1.19
N LEU A 13 4.92 10.46 0.88
CA LEU A 13 5.07 9.97 -0.49
C LEU A 13 3.78 9.32 -1.00
N ALA A 14 3.14 8.48 -0.19
CA ALA A 14 1.85 7.88 -0.54
C ALA A 14 0.80 8.95 -0.83
N ASP A 15 0.66 9.96 0.05
CA ASP A 15 -0.26 11.08 -0.12
C ASP A 15 0.02 11.87 -1.41
N MET A 16 1.28 12.13 -1.72
CA MET A 16 1.69 12.81 -2.94
C MET A 16 1.28 12.01 -4.19
N LEU A 17 1.48 10.69 -4.19
CA LEU A 17 1.10 9.83 -5.30
C LEU A 17 -0.41 9.73 -5.47
N ILE A 18 -1.16 9.59 -4.37
CA ILE A 18 -2.63 9.58 -4.38
C ILE A 18 -3.18 10.87 -5.00
N ARG A 19 -2.61 12.03 -4.64
CA ARG A 19 -3.03 13.34 -5.17
C ARG A 19 -2.73 13.52 -6.66
N LYS A 20 -1.69 12.85 -7.16
CA LYS A 20 -1.27 12.93 -8.58
C LYS A 20 -2.01 11.93 -9.48
N ALA A 21 -2.46 10.80 -8.93
CA ALA A 21 -3.13 9.76 -9.68
C ALA A 21 -4.50 10.20 -10.18
N THR A 22 -4.88 9.79 -11.39
CA THR A 22 -6.26 9.94 -11.88
C THR A 22 -7.19 8.98 -11.15
N LYS A 23 -8.50 9.21 -11.28
CA LYS A 23 -9.52 8.32 -10.72
C LYS A 23 -9.39 6.89 -11.24
N GLU A 24 -9.06 6.73 -12.52
CA GLU A 24 -8.87 5.43 -13.17
C GLU A 24 -7.64 4.73 -12.62
N GLN A 25 -6.55 5.46 -12.39
CA GLN A 25 -5.33 4.92 -11.79
C GLN A 25 -5.56 4.49 -10.34
N LEU A 26 -6.31 5.27 -9.55
CA LEU A 26 -6.69 4.87 -8.19
C LEU A 26 -7.60 3.64 -8.20
N ALA A 27 -8.54 3.55 -9.14
CA ALA A 27 -9.41 2.40 -9.28
C ALA A 27 -8.63 1.13 -9.65
N GLU A 28 -7.65 1.22 -10.55
CA GLU A 28 -6.80 0.10 -10.92
C GLU A 28 -5.84 -0.28 -9.78
N CYS A 29 -5.26 0.69 -9.09
CA CYS A 29 -4.47 0.45 -7.88
C CYS A 29 -5.26 -0.34 -6.83
N ALA A 30 -6.51 0.05 -6.57
CA ALA A 30 -7.38 -0.67 -5.63
C ALA A 30 -7.67 -2.12 -6.09
N ARG A 31 -7.90 -2.35 -7.39
CA ARG A 31 -8.10 -3.71 -7.93
C ARG A 31 -6.86 -4.58 -7.75
N LEU A 32 -5.67 -4.04 -8.06
CA LEU A 32 -4.41 -4.77 -7.89
C LEU A 32 -4.13 -5.10 -6.42
N LEU A 33 -4.40 -4.18 -5.50
CA LEU A 33 -4.29 -4.44 -4.06
C LEU A 33 -5.25 -5.52 -3.59
N ALA A 34 -6.50 -5.52 -4.07
CA ALA A 34 -7.47 -6.57 -3.77
C ALA A 34 -7.03 -7.95 -4.29
N LEU A 35 -6.44 -8.01 -5.49
CA LEU A 35 -5.88 -9.24 -6.05
C LEU A 35 -4.66 -9.73 -5.26
N ASN A 36 -3.77 -8.83 -4.84
CA ASN A 36 -2.64 -9.18 -3.97
C ASN A 36 -3.11 -9.72 -2.62
N LEU A 37 -4.14 -9.11 -2.04
CA LEU A 37 -4.77 -9.58 -0.80
C LEU A 37 -5.34 -10.99 -0.97
N ALA A 38 -6.14 -11.22 -2.02
CA ALA A 38 -6.72 -12.53 -2.31
C ALA A 38 -5.63 -13.60 -2.57
N HIS A 39 -4.56 -13.24 -3.29
CA HIS A 39 -3.43 -14.12 -3.55
C HIS A 39 -2.74 -14.55 -2.25
N HIS A 40 -2.54 -13.60 -1.32
CA HIS A 40 -2.01 -13.90 0.00
C HIS A 40 -2.95 -14.81 0.79
N GLN A 41 -4.24 -14.51 0.82
CA GLN A 41 -5.24 -15.31 1.55
C GLN A 41 -5.31 -16.76 1.07
N ILE A 42 -5.24 -16.98 -0.24
CA ILE A 42 -5.21 -18.32 -0.84
C ILE A 42 -3.97 -19.10 -0.39
N LYS A 43 -2.82 -18.42 -0.25
CA LYS A 43 -1.54 -19.07 0.07
C LYS A 43 -1.27 -19.24 1.57
N GLN A 44 -1.71 -18.29 2.39
CA GLN A 44 -1.34 -18.17 3.80
C GLN A 44 -2.54 -18.27 4.76
N GLY A 45 -3.75 -18.41 4.22
CA GLY A 45 -4.98 -18.46 5.01
C GLY A 45 -5.62 -17.08 5.22
N GLU A 46 -6.75 -17.09 5.91
CA GLU A 46 -7.57 -15.91 6.10
C GLU A 46 -6.84 -14.80 6.88
N ILE A 47 -7.00 -13.55 6.42
CA ILE A 47 -6.50 -12.38 7.13
C ILE A 47 -7.64 -11.89 8.04
N PRO A 48 -7.44 -11.82 9.36
CA PRO A 48 -8.48 -11.34 10.28
C PRO A 48 -8.64 -9.83 10.14
N ILE A 49 -9.50 -9.39 9.21
CA ILE A 49 -9.74 -7.98 8.88
C ILE A 49 -10.09 -7.17 10.13
N ASP A 50 -10.91 -7.73 11.03
CA ASP A 50 -11.30 -7.08 12.28
C ASP A 50 -10.11 -6.83 13.22
N ALA A 51 -9.13 -7.75 13.27
CA ALA A 51 -7.93 -7.57 14.06
C ALA A 51 -7.01 -6.49 13.46
N THR A 52 -6.88 -6.45 12.14
CA THR A 52 -6.16 -5.37 11.43
C THR A 52 -6.82 -4.01 11.71
N LEU A 53 -8.15 -3.92 11.65
CA LEU A 53 -8.88 -2.68 11.93
C LEU A 53 -8.80 -2.27 13.40
N ALA A 54 -8.83 -3.23 14.33
CA ALA A 54 -8.64 -2.97 15.75
C ALA A 54 -7.23 -2.44 16.05
N SER A 55 -6.20 -3.00 15.41
CA SER A 55 -4.82 -2.52 15.48
C SER A 55 -4.69 -1.08 15.01
N LEU A 56 -5.31 -0.73 13.86
CA LEU A 56 -5.33 0.63 13.33
C LEU A 56 -6.05 1.64 14.24
N ARG A 57 -7.04 1.19 15.02
CA ARG A 57 -7.80 2.02 15.97
C ARG A 57 -7.12 2.17 17.33
N SER A 58 -6.12 1.35 17.62
CA SER A 58 -5.38 1.44 18.86
C SER A 58 -4.44 2.65 18.83
N PHE A 59 -4.44 3.45 19.90
CA PHE A 59 -3.57 4.62 20.02
C PHE A 59 -2.11 4.26 20.34
N GLU A 60 -1.85 3.00 20.67
CA GLU A 60 -0.49 2.50 20.91
C GLU A 60 0.20 2.21 19.57
N ARG A 61 1.05 3.15 19.14
CA ARG A 61 2.09 2.90 18.15
C ARG A 61 3.19 2.05 18.80
N ASN A 62 2.93 0.76 19.00
CA ASN A 62 4.01 -0.17 19.23
C ASN A 62 4.79 -0.39 17.91
N ASP A 63 5.99 -0.94 18.00
CA ASP A 63 6.86 -1.10 16.83
C ASP A 63 6.25 -2.03 15.76
N GLU A 64 5.43 -3.00 16.17
CA GLU A 64 4.73 -3.91 15.25
C GLU A 64 3.64 -3.19 14.45
N HIS A 65 2.89 -2.29 15.07
CA HIS A 65 1.89 -1.45 14.42
C HIS A 65 2.54 -0.45 13.45
N LEU A 66 3.63 0.18 13.85
CA LEU A 66 4.40 1.07 12.96
C LEU A 66 4.94 0.31 11.75
N LYS A 67 5.46 -0.90 11.96
CA LYS A 67 5.90 -1.77 10.88
C LYS A 67 4.76 -2.15 9.95
N LEU A 68 3.62 -2.58 10.48
CA LEU A 68 2.44 -2.92 9.68
C LEU A 68 1.97 -1.75 8.82
N LEU A 69 1.89 -0.55 9.41
CA LEU A 69 1.53 0.67 8.70
C LEU A 69 2.54 1.02 7.61
N MET A 70 3.83 0.97 7.92
CA MET A 70 4.90 1.27 6.97
C MET A 70 4.90 0.28 5.79
N GLU A 71 4.85 -1.02 6.05
CA GLU A 71 4.77 -2.06 5.01
C GLU A 71 3.51 -1.92 4.15
N GLY A 72 2.36 -1.61 4.79
CA GLY A 72 1.12 -1.33 4.08
C GLY A 72 1.23 -0.13 3.13
N MET A 73 1.87 0.96 3.58
CA MET A 73 2.11 2.15 2.74
C MET A 73 3.11 1.89 1.62
N LEU A 74 4.17 1.10 1.87
CA LEU A 74 5.12 0.69 0.82
C LEU A 74 4.43 -0.14 -0.27
N ASN A 75 3.54 -1.06 0.10
CA ASN A 75 2.74 -1.81 -0.86
C ASN A 75 1.85 -0.88 -1.71
N LEU A 76 1.19 0.09 -1.08
CA LEU A 76 0.37 1.09 -1.78
C LEU A 76 1.21 1.92 -2.75
N ILE A 77 2.36 2.44 -2.31
CA ILE A 77 3.29 3.22 -3.14
C ILE A 77 3.76 2.41 -4.34
N GLY A 78 4.15 1.14 -4.12
CA GLY A 78 4.61 0.26 -5.19
C GLY A 78 3.55 0.07 -6.27
N VAL A 79 2.31 -0.19 -5.89
CA VAL A 79 1.20 -0.34 -6.84
C VAL A 79 0.84 0.98 -7.53
N LEU A 80 0.81 2.09 -6.79
CA LEU A 80 0.56 3.43 -7.37
C LEU A 80 1.61 3.80 -8.41
N LEU A 81 2.90 3.56 -8.12
CA LEU A 81 4.00 3.80 -9.06
C LEU A 81 3.88 2.91 -10.29
N ASN A 82 3.50 1.64 -10.13
CA ASN A 82 3.29 0.72 -11.24
C ASN A 82 2.18 1.20 -12.17
N VAL A 83 0.98 1.49 -11.63
CA VAL A 83 -0.18 1.95 -12.41
C VAL A 83 0.05 3.34 -13.02
N SER A 84 0.80 4.19 -12.34
CA SER A 84 1.12 5.55 -12.84
C SER A 84 2.23 5.54 -13.90
N GLY A 85 3.17 4.59 -13.82
CA GLY A 85 4.27 4.40 -14.76
C GLY A 85 3.88 3.69 -16.05
N ASP A 86 2.81 2.90 -16.04
CA ASP A 86 2.38 2.08 -17.19
C ASP A 86 1.80 2.90 -18.36
N LEU A 87 1.52 4.20 -18.16
CA LEU A 87 1.22 5.13 -19.27
C LEU A 87 2.46 5.48 -20.12
N GLY A 88 3.66 5.04 -19.72
CA GLY A 88 4.91 5.26 -20.45
C GLY A 88 5.35 4.11 -21.37
N GLN A 89 4.70 2.94 -21.31
CA GLN A 89 5.14 1.73 -22.04
C GLN A 89 4.05 1.10 -22.93
N VAL A 90 3.09 1.90 -23.42
CA VAL A 90 2.38 1.54 -24.66
C VAL A 90 3.26 1.90 -25.86
N LYS A 91 4.36 1.16 -26.00
CA LYS A 91 5.08 0.95 -27.26
C LYS A 91 5.51 -0.52 -27.27
N HIS A 92 4.75 -1.36 -27.96
CA HIS A 92 5.17 -2.09 -29.16
C HIS A 92 4.06 -3.00 -29.64
#